data_AF-A0AAV5Q8D3-F1
#
_entry.id   AF-A0AAV5Q8D3-F1
#
_cell.length_a   1.000
_cell.length_b   1.000
_cell.length_c   1.000
_cell.angle_alpha   90.00
_cell.angle_beta   90.00
_cell.angle_gamma   90.00
#
_symmetry.space_group_name_H-M   'P 1'
#
loop_
_entity.id
_entity.type
_entity.pdbx_description
1 polymer ?
#
loop_
_entity_poly.entity_id
_entity_poly.type
_entity_poly.pdbx_seq_one_letter_code
_entity_poly.pdbx_strand_id
1 'polypeptide(L)'
;MANPIVQFYRFDSPEIQKNKDLLVKTINKGYAIFKDKFGLITSPRIQNSLEKDFQLTDVASSYMVLMFAPELTMDNTQVFINTDDNGTITREKLTQLYKDRLDLSDYSMEFDDLLLQKFNQLKNKNGKLYSTYKNGNDVNNNQLVNTVSPQIPEVSEFHKRFLGMTCLKPHEADNTYEVTGFISFYPGAGKSLMEINDYLCSDIVKTSKVWVIAIHEHKLKLLYEKFGYKWHELESVSISGGLSTEKLESALVATSDFHLDIMSKNYPLR
;
A
#
# COMPACT_ATOMS: atom_id res chain seq x y z
N MET A 1 -20.10 -12.24 5.71
CA MET A 1 -18.90 -11.45 6.09
C MET A 1 -18.95 -10.16 5.28
N ALA A 2 -18.41 -9.08 5.83
CA ALA A 2 -18.37 -7.79 5.16
C ALA A 2 -17.07 -7.67 4.37
N ASN A 3 -17.13 -7.02 3.21
CA ASN A 3 -16.01 -6.92 2.29
C ASN A 3 -15.22 -5.63 2.56
N PRO A 4 -13.87 -5.67 2.55
CA PRO A 4 -13.05 -4.48 2.55
C PRO A 4 -13.33 -3.58 1.34
N ILE A 5 -13.04 -2.31 1.52
CA ILE A 5 -13.01 -1.28 0.48
C ILE A 5 -11.55 -0.97 0.18
N VAL A 6 -11.19 -1.02 -1.09
CA VAL A 6 -9.85 -0.72 -1.60
C VAL A 6 -9.92 0.56 -2.41
N GLN A 7 -9.25 1.59 -1.94
CA GLN A 7 -9.23 2.90 -2.58
C GLN A 7 -7.89 3.10 -3.29
N PHE A 8 -7.94 3.44 -4.57
CA PHE A 8 -6.77 3.71 -5.41
C PHE A 8 -6.64 5.21 -5.63
N TYR A 9 -5.45 5.73 -5.39
CA TYR A 9 -5.12 7.12 -5.58
C TYR A 9 -3.83 7.29 -6.37
N ARG A 10 -3.74 8.33 -7.19
CA ARG A 10 -2.45 8.92 -7.53
C ARG A 10 -1.92 9.74 -6.35
N PHE A 11 -0.60 9.86 -6.22
CA PHE A 11 -0.02 10.67 -5.15
C PHE A 11 -0.32 12.17 -5.26
N ASP A 12 -0.59 12.68 -6.47
CA ASP A 12 -1.03 14.05 -6.69
C ASP A 12 -2.54 14.25 -6.57
N SER A 13 -3.30 13.22 -6.19
CA SER A 13 -4.73 13.34 -5.94
C SER A 13 -5.00 14.35 -4.81
N PRO A 14 -5.98 15.26 -4.97
CA PRO A 14 -6.36 16.22 -3.92
C PRO A 14 -6.64 15.55 -2.58
N GLU A 15 -7.18 14.33 -2.60
CA GLU A 15 -7.50 13.58 -1.38
C GLU A 15 -6.25 13.13 -0.63
N ILE A 16 -5.20 12.70 -1.34
CA ILE A 16 -3.90 12.40 -0.74
C ILE A 16 -3.27 13.67 -0.16
N GLN A 17 -3.33 14.77 -0.91
CA GLN A 17 -2.75 16.06 -0.48
C GLN A 17 -3.42 16.60 0.78
N LYS A 18 -4.75 16.52 0.86
CA LYS A 18 -5.56 16.92 2.03
C LYS A 18 -5.22 16.09 3.28
N ASN A 19 -4.90 14.80 3.12
CA ASN A 19 -4.74 13.86 4.22
C ASN A 19 -3.29 13.47 4.53
N LYS A 20 -2.29 14.22 4.02
CA LYS A 20 -0.86 13.92 4.18
C LYS A 20 -0.45 13.61 5.62
N ASP A 21 -0.81 14.47 6.58
CA ASP A 21 -0.40 14.31 7.97
C ASP A 21 -0.95 13.02 8.61
N LEU A 22 -2.19 12.67 8.29
CA LEU A 22 -2.84 11.43 8.73
C LEU A 22 -2.13 10.21 8.14
N LEU A 23 -1.81 10.25 6.85
CA LEU A 23 -1.11 9.18 6.15
C LEU A 23 0.31 8.99 6.70
N VAL A 24 1.07 10.08 6.89
CA VAL A 24 2.42 10.06 7.48
C VAL A 24 2.40 9.42 8.87
N LYS A 25 1.48 9.85 9.74
CA LYS A 25 1.31 9.28 11.08
C LYS A 25 1.02 7.78 11.02
N THR A 26 0.12 7.38 10.13
CA THR A 26 -0.29 5.97 9.95
C THR A 26 0.85 5.10 9.42
N ILE A 27 1.58 5.58 8.41
CA ILE A 27 2.74 4.88 7.84
C ILE A 27 3.80 4.65 8.90
N ASN A 28 4.16 5.70 9.63
CA ASN A 28 5.15 5.64 10.70
C ASN A 28 4.72 4.70 11.83
N LYS A 29 3.42 4.69 12.17
CA LYS A 29 2.84 3.76 13.13
C LYS A 29 2.92 2.29 12.69
N GLY A 30 2.74 2.02 11.40
CA GLY A 30 2.90 0.67 10.84
C GLY A 30 4.36 0.22 10.82
N TYR A 31 5.25 1.12 10.44
CA TYR A 31 6.68 0.87 10.41
C TYR A 31 7.29 0.67 11.81
N ALA A 32 6.74 1.35 12.83
CA ALA A 32 7.15 1.19 14.22
C ALA A 32 7.10 -0.27 14.70
N ILE A 33 6.15 -1.08 14.18
CA ILE A 33 6.07 -2.53 14.51
C ILE A 33 7.37 -3.25 14.15
N PHE A 34 7.95 -2.94 12.98
CA PHE A 34 9.20 -3.56 12.53
C PHE A 34 10.40 -2.98 13.26
N LYS A 35 10.43 -1.66 13.44
CA LYS A 35 11.46 -0.98 14.23
C LYS A 35 11.56 -1.57 15.65
N ASP A 36 10.44 -1.72 16.35
CA ASP A 36 10.43 -2.25 17.73
C ASP A 36 10.81 -3.73 17.76
N LYS A 37 10.43 -4.49 16.73
CA LYS A 37 10.73 -5.92 16.64
C LYS A 37 12.19 -6.24 16.31
N PHE A 38 12.81 -5.45 15.44
CA PHE A 38 14.15 -5.73 14.91
C PHE A 38 15.24 -4.81 15.45
N GLY A 39 14.90 -3.62 15.96
CA GLY A 39 15.85 -2.65 16.52
C GLY A 39 16.87 -2.08 15.52
N LEU A 40 16.68 -2.37 14.22
CA LEU A 40 17.65 -2.04 13.17
C LEU A 40 17.52 -0.59 12.70
N ILE A 41 16.30 -0.15 12.43
CA ILE A 41 15.98 1.22 12.01
C ILE A 41 15.35 1.95 13.20
N THR A 42 15.88 3.10 13.58
CA THR A 42 15.42 3.87 14.76
C THR A 42 14.60 5.09 14.40
N SER A 43 14.81 5.63 13.20
CA SER A 43 14.04 6.77 12.69
C SER A 43 12.61 6.35 12.27
N PRO A 44 11.68 7.31 12.17
CA PRO A 44 10.45 7.11 11.42
C PRO A 44 10.74 6.77 9.95
N ARG A 45 9.75 6.15 9.29
CA ARG A 45 9.82 5.86 7.85
C ARG A 45 9.72 7.14 7.02
N ILE A 46 8.78 8.01 7.38
CA ILE A 46 8.56 9.31 6.76
C ILE A 46 8.92 10.39 7.77
N GLN A 47 9.94 11.19 7.46
CA GLN A 47 10.50 12.27 8.28
C GLN A 47 10.35 13.65 7.62
N ASN A 48 10.39 13.70 6.30
CA ASN A 48 10.31 14.93 5.53
C ASN A 48 8.93 15.09 4.90
N SER A 49 8.64 14.27 3.89
CA SER A 49 7.37 14.25 3.18
C SER A 49 7.21 12.91 2.48
N LEU A 50 5.98 12.55 2.10
CA LEU A 50 5.71 11.32 1.35
C LEU A 50 6.53 11.28 0.05
N GLU A 51 6.61 12.40 -0.66
CA GLU A 51 7.33 12.50 -1.93
C GLU A 51 8.84 12.33 -1.75
N LYS A 52 9.42 13.02 -0.78
CA LYS A 52 10.86 12.97 -0.56
C LYS A 52 11.30 11.62 -0.02
N ASP A 53 10.61 11.09 0.97
CA ASP A 53 11.06 9.89 1.64
C ASP A 53 10.79 8.65 0.78
N PHE A 54 9.64 8.53 0.12
CA PHE A 54 9.45 7.48 -0.89
C PHE A 54 10.23 7.71 -2.20
N GLN A 55 10.98 8.81 -2.32
CA GLN A 55 11.74 9.20 -3.50
C GLN A 55 10.87 9.17 -4.78
N LEU A 56 9.71 9.84 -4.73
CA LEU A 56 8.78 9.93 -5.86
C LEU A 56 9.34 10.91 -6.90
N THR A 57 9.92 10.38 -7.98
CA THR A 57 10.47 11.18 -9.09
C THR A 57 9.39 11.67 -10.05
N ASP A 58 8.34 10.87 -10.26
CA ASP A 58 7.14 11.24 -11.01
C ASP A 58 5.90 10.96 -10.15
N VAL A 59 5.43 12.00 -9.47
CA VAL A 59 4.27 11.95 -8.57
C VAL A 59 2.98 11.61 -9.32
N ALA A 60 2.84 12.09 -10.57
CA ALA A 60 1.65 11.87 -11.40
C ALA A 60 1.53 10.41 -11.87
N SER A 61 2.67 9.71 -11.96
CA SER A 61 2.74 8.28 -12.28
C SER A 61 2.96 7.40 -11.06
N SER A 62 2.86 7.93 -9.84
CA SER A 62 2.97 7.18 -8.59
C SER A 62 1.59 6.94 -7.98
N TYR A 63 1.38 5.78 -7.36
CA TYR A 63 0.09 5.34 -6.86
C TYR A 63 0.13 4.88 -5.41
N MET A 64 -0.94 5.16 -4.67
CA MET A 64 -1.20 4.68 -3.32
C MET A 64 -2.50 3.89 -3.31
N VAL A 65 -2.46 2.70 -2.71
CA VAL A 65 -3.62 1.85 -2.49
C VAL A 65 -3.86 1.73 -1.00
N LEU A 66 -5.05 2.13 -0.56
CA LEU A 66 -5.49 2.05 0.83
C LEU A 66 -6.56 0.99 0.97
N MET A 67 -6.47 0.13 1.98
CA MET A 67 -7.48 -0.88 2.28
C MET A 67 -8.16 -0.55 3.60
N PHE A 68 -9.49 -0.47 3.56
CA PHE A 68 -10.33 -0.19 4.72
C PHE A 68 -11.32 -1.32 4.95
N ALA A 69 -11.60 -1.60 6.21
CA ALA A 69 -12.78 -2.35 6.59
C ALA A 69 -14.05 -1.54 6.25
N PRO A 70 -15.19 -2.21 6.02
CA PRO A 70 -16.46 -1.53 5.89
C PRO A 70 -16.86 -0.91 7.23
N GLU A 71 -17.74 0.08 7.17
CA GLU A 71 -18.34 0.66 8.35
C GLU A 71 -19.22 -0.40 9.04
N LEU A 72 -19.07 -0.54 10.36
CA LEU A 72 -19.90 -1.43 11.14
C LEU A 72 -21.15 -0.67 11.57
N THR A 73 -22.33 -1.17 11.21
CA THR A 73 -23.58 -0.67 11.77
C THR A 73 -23.59 -0.96 13.27
N MET A 74 -23.56 0.09 14.09
CA MET A 74 -23.45 0.11 15.55
C MET A 74 -23.81 -1.21 16.24
N ASP A 75 -22.83 -2.08 16.38
CA ASP A 75 -22.87 -3.19 17.31
C ASP A 75 -22.14 -2.71 18.57
N ASN A 76 -22.65 -3.05 19.76
CA ASN A 76 -22.17 -2.59 21.08
C ASN A 76 -20.72 -2.98 21.42
N THR A 77 -19.90 -3.36 20.44
CA THR A 77 -18.47 -3.62 20.55
C THR A 77 -17.71 -2.37 21.02
N GLN A 78 -17.34 -2.34 22.30
CA GLN A 78 -16.54 -1.30 22.94
C GLN A 78 -15.04 -1.35 22.58
N VAL A 79 -14.68 -1.63 21.31
CA VAL A 79 -13.28 -1.60 20.89
C VAL A 79 -12.95 -0.21 20.36
N PHE A 80 -12.21 0.56 21.16
CA PHE A 80 -11.77 1.91 20.80
C PHE A 80 -10.32 1.89 20.31
N ILE A 81 -10.10 2.27 19.05
CA ILE A 81 -8.77 2.47 18.49
C ILE A 81 -8.43 3.95 18.61
N ASN A 82 -7.44 4.27 19.44
CA ASN A 82 -6.99 5.64 19.67
C ASN A 82 -5.93 6.02 18.62
N THR A 83 -5.86 7.31 18.30
CA THR A 83 -4.80 7.87 17.45
C THR A 83 -3.41 7.54 18.00
N ASP A 84 -3.28 7.53 19.33
CA ASP A 84 -2.01 7.38 20.05
C ASP A 84 -1.64 5.91 20.31
N ASP A 85 -2.50 4.95 19.96
CA ASP A 85 -2.15 3.53 20.03
C ASP A 85 -0.92 3.27 19.15
N ASN A 86 0.01 2.41 19.58
CA ASN A 86 1.08 1.95 18.70
C ASN A 86 0.55 0.96 17.65
N GLY A 87 1.41 0.57 16.70
CA GLY A 87 1.02 -0.32 15.60
C GLY A 87 0.58 -1.71 16.06
N THR A 88 1.21 -2.26 17.10
CA THR A 88 0.87 -3.59 17.67
C THR A 88 -0.51 -3.57 18.32
N ILE A 89 -0.77 -2.58 19.18
CA ILE A 89 -2.08 -2.39 19.84
C ILE A 89 -3.18 -2.18 18.79
N THR A 90 -2.90 -1.40 17.75
CA THR A 90 -3.85 -1.14 16.67
C THR A 90 -4.19 -2.42 15.91
N ARG A 91 -3.18 -3.25 15.62
CA ARG A 91 -3.38 -4.56 15.01
C ARG A 91 -4.24 -5.48 15.86
N GLU A 92 -3.99 -5.55 17.17
CA GLU A 92 -4.78 -6.36 18.09
C GLU A 92 -6.24 -5.91 18.14
N LYS A 93 -6.48 -4.60 18.30
CA LYS A 93 -7.81 -4.02 18.33
C LYS A 93 -8.57 -4.20 17.02
N LEU A 94 -7.92 -4.00 15.87
CA LEU A 94 -8.53 -4.28 14.56
C LEU A 94 -8.89 -5.76 14.42
N THR A 95 -7.99 -6.65 14.85
CA THR A 95 -8.23 -8.11 14.83
C THR A 95 -9.44 -8.46 15.68
N GLN A 96 -9.56 -7.89 16.88
CA GLN A 96 -10.70 -8.10 17.77
C GLN A 96 -12.01 -7.55 17.18
N LEU A 97 -11.97 -6.31 16.67
CA LEU A 97 -13.14 -5.60 16.14
C LEU A 97 -13.77 -6.32 14.94
N TYR A 98 -12.91 -6.90 14.09
CA TYR A 98 -13.30 -7.53 12.84
C TYR A 98 -13.13 -9.05 12.80
N LYS A 99 -12.91 -9.69 13.95
CA LYS A 99 -12.73 -11.14 14.04
C LYS A 99 -13.90 -11.88 13.38
N ASP A 100 -13.61 -12.71 12.40
CA ASP A 100 -14.60 -13.50 11.63
C ASP A 100 -15.68 -12.65 10.91
N ARG A 101 -15.46 -11.34 10.82
CA ARG A 101 -16.40 -10.38 10.21
C ARG A 101 -15.95 -9.92 8.82
N LEU A 102 -14.66 -10.05 8.49
CA LEU A 102 -14.12 -9.65 7.19
C LEU A 102 -13.86 -10.84 6.28
N ASP A 103 -14.33 -10.73 5.05
CA ASP A 103 -13.88 -11.60 3.96
C ASP A 103 -12.79 -10.88 3.17
N LEU A 104 -11.54 -11.35 3.26
CA LEU A 104 -10.43 -10.74 2.54
C LEU A 104 -10.24 -11.31 1.13
N SER A 105 -11.07 -12.27 0.72
CA SER A 105 -11.06 -12.86 -0.63
C SER A 105 -11.93 -12.09 -1.62
N ASP A 106 -12.87 -11.27 -1.11
CA ASP A 106 -13.69 -10.35 -1.89
C ASP A 106 -13.57 -8.93 -1.33
N TYR A 107 -13.57 -7.93 -2.21
CA TYR A 107 -13.41 -6.52 -1.84
C TYR A 107 -14.01 -5.63 -2.92
N SER A 108 -14.44 -4.42 -2.54
CA SER A 108 -14.87 -3.41 -3.49
C SER A 108 -13.73 -2.44 -3.81
N MET A 109 -13.54 -2.11 -5.09
CA MET A 109 -12.53 -1.14 -5.52
C MET A 109 -13.16 0.23 -5.81
N GLU A 110 -12.52 1.30 -5.34
CA GLU A 110 -12.86 2.68 -5.62
C GLU A 110 -11.63 3.41 -6.18
N PHE A 111 -11.82 4.29 -7.16
CA PHE A 111 -10.72 4.96 -7.87
C PHE A 111 -10.88 6.46 -7.79
N ASP A 112 -9.79 7.17 -7.51
CA ASP A 112 -9.76 8.63 -7.61
C ASP A 112 -10.09 9.12 -9.02
N ASP A 113 -10.62 10.33 -9.12
CA ASP A 113 -11.08 10.88 -10.39
C ASP A 113 -9.95 10.97 -11.44
N LEU A 114 -8.72 11.26 -11.01
CA LEU A 114 -7.56 11.34 -11.92
C LEU A 114 -7.22 9.97 -12.52
N LEU A 115 -7.25 8.91 -11.71
CA LEU A 115 -7.13 7.54 -12.18
C LEU A 115 -8.30 7.16 -13.09
N LEU A 116 -9.52 7.49 -12.70
CA LEU A 116 -10.71 7.17 -13.47
C LEU A 116 -10.70 7.83 -14.85
N GLN A 117 -10.23 9.08 -14.95
CA GLN A 117 -10.03 9.75 -16.23
C GLN A 117 -9.01 9.00 -17.11
N LYS A 118 -7.87 8.59 -16.53
CA LYS A 118 -6.86 7.78 -17.22
C LYS A 118 -7.46 6.45 -17.70
N PHE A 119 -8.27 5.79 -16.88
CA PHE A 119 -9.00 4.57 -17.27
C PHE A 119 -9.95 4.80 -18.43
N ASN A 120 -10.76 5.84 -18.39
CA ASN A 120 -11.72 6.14 -19.45
C ASN A 120 -11.01 6.47 -20.78
N GLN A 121 -9.83 7.09 -20.73
CA GLN A 121 -9.00 7.29 -21.93
C GLN A 121 -8.46 5.97 -22.49
N LEU A 122 -8.01 5.05 -21.64
CA LEU A 122 -7.58 3.70 -22.06
C LEU A 122 -8.75 2.85 -22.58
N LYS A 123 -9.94 3.01 -21.99
CA LYS A 123 -11.20 2.37 -22.39
C LYS A 123 -11.60 2.72 -23.83
N ASN A 124 -11.48 3.99 -24.23
CA ASN A 124 -11.77 4.42 -25.60
C ASN A 124 -10.88 3.74 -26.64
N LYS A 125 -9.69 3.23 -26.24
CA LYS A 125 -8.80 2.49 -27.13
C LYS A 125 -9.13 0.99 -27.19
N ASN A 126 -9.68 0.40 -26.12
CA ASN A 126 -9.74 -1.08 -25.96
C ASN A 126 -11.14 -1.67 -25.66
N GLY A 127 -12.19 -0.86 -25.54
CA GLY A 127 -13.59 -1.32 -25.54
C GLY A 127 -14.09 -2.11 -24.32
N LYS A 128 -13.32 -2.25 -23.23
CA LYS A 128 -13.72 -3.01 -22.02
C LYS A 128 -14.10 -2.11 -20.86
N LEU A 129 -15.27 -2.34 -20.25
CA LEU A 129 -15.72 -1.65 -19.03
C LEU A 129 -15.10 -2.32 -17.79
N TYR A 130 -14.64 -1.51 -16.86
CA TYR A 130 -14.34 -1.94 -15.49
C TYR A 130 -15.42 -1.32 -14.60
N SER A 131 -16.43 -2.11 -14.23
CA SER A 131 -17.28 -1.77 -13.07
C SER A 131 -16.45 -1.98 -11.80
N THR A 132 -16.94 -1.48 -10.67
CA THR A 132 -16.51 -1.92 -9.33
C THR A 132 -16.23 -3.43 -9.37
N TYR A 133 -14.95 -3.79 -9.26
CA TYR A 133 -14.54 -5.18 -9.35
C TYR A 133 -14.99 -5.83 -8.03
N LYS A 134 -16.15 -6.48 -8.03
CA LYS A 134 -16.48 -7.48 -7.02
C LYS A 134 -15.87 -8.78 -7.50
N ASN A 135 -15.02 -9.38 -6.69
CA ASN A 135 -14.32 -10.60 -7.05
C ASN A 135 -15.29 -11.77 -6.90
N GLY A 136 -16.16 -11.97 -7.89
CA GLY A 136 -17.12 -13.07 -7.88
C GLY A 136 -18.37 -12.80 -8.73
N ASN A 137 -18.42 -13.49 -9.87
CA ASN A 137 -19.55 -13.62 -10.81
C ASN A 137 -19.90 -12.41 -11.69
N ASP A 138 -20.06 -12.72 -12.98
CA ASP A 138 -20.41 -11.85 -14.11
C ASP A 138 -21.27 -10.63 -13.73
N VAL A 139 -20.63 -9.46 -13.67
CA VAL A 139 -21.34 -8.18 -13.65
C VAL A 139 -21.59 -7.80 -15.10
N ASN A 140 -22.87 -7.85 -15.52
CA ASN A 140 -23.31 -7.32 -16.80
C ASN A 140 -22.76 -5.89 -17.02
N ASN A 141 -22.00 -5.73 -18.11
CA ASN A 141 -21.17 -4.56 -18.49
C ASN A 141 -21.90 -3.20 -18.70
N ASN A 142 -23.15 -3.01 -18.26
CA ASN A 142 -23.98 -1.88 -18.70
C ASN A 142 -24.50 -0.95 -17.59
N GLN A 143 -24.10 -1.10 -16.32
CA GLN A 143 -24.40 -0.09 -15.30
C GLN A 143 -23.20 0.83 -15.08
N LEU A 144 -23.36 2.10 -15.49
CA LEU A 144 -22.55 3.21 -15.04
C LEU A 144 -22.64 3.25 -13.51
N VAL A 145 -21.60 2.76 -12.84
CA VAL A 145 -21.44 2.91 -11.40
C VAL A 145 -21.34 4.40 -11.13
N ASN A 146 -22.14 4.93 -10.19
CA ASN A 146 -21.99 6.30 -9.72
C ASN A 146 -20.54 6.50 -9.25
N THR A 147 -19.79 7.31 -9.98
CA THR A 147 -18.38 7.61 -9.74
C THR A 147 -18.29 8.65 -8.64
N VAL A 148 -18.49 8.22 -7.40
CA VAL A 148 -18.16 9.05 -6.25
C VAL A 148 -16.66 8.94 -6.04
N SER A 149 -15.95 10.07 -6.13
CA SER A 149 -14.53 10.16 -5.83
C SER A 149 -14.29 9.64 -4.40
N PRO A 150 -13.50 8.57 -4.22
CA PRO A 150 -13.32 7.96 -2.91
C PRO A 150 -12.76 8.99 -1.93
N GLN A 151 -13.45 9.16 -0.81
CA GLN A 151 -13.00 10.01 0.28
C GLN A 151 -12.24 9.16 1.30
N ILE A 152 -11.09 9.66 1.76
CA ILE A 152 -10.42 9.06 2.90
C ILE A 152 -11.31 9.34 4.13
N PRO A 153 -11.64 8.32 4.94
CA PRO A 153 -12.47 8.54 6.12
C PRO A 153 -11.86 9.60 7.05
N GLU A 154 -12.71 10.36 7.72
CA GLU A 154 -12.30 11.27 8.79
C GLU A 154 -11.43 10.54 9.84
N VAL A 155 -10.51 11.24 10.49
CA VAL A 155 -9.47 10.66 11.37
C VAL A 155 -10.02 9.64 12.36
N SER A 156 -11.19 9.92 12.96
CA SER A 156 -11.85 9.05 13.94
C SER A 156 -12.27 7.69 13.37
N GLU A 157 -12.63 7.64 12.10
CA GLU A 157 -13.03 6.42 11.40
C GLU A 157 -11.87 5.79 10.63
N PHE A 158 -10.90 6.58 10.19
CA PHE A 158 -9.72 6.11 9.50
C PHE A 158 -9.00 5.02 10.31
N HIS A 159 -8.60 5.32 11.56
CA HIS A 159 -7.83 4.37 12.35
C HIS A 159 -8.62 3.12 12.76
N LYS A 160 -9.94 3.23 12.84
CA LYS A 160 -10.82 2.09 13.13
C LYS A 160 -10.93 1.13 11.97
N ARG A 161 -10.76 1.62 10.75
CA ARG A 161 -11.04 0.86 9.52
C ARG A 161 -9.79 0.52 8.73
N PHE A 162 -8.70 1.27 8.89
CA PHE A 162 -7.50 1.12 8.07
C PHE A 162 -6.80 -0.23 8.30
N LEU A 163 -6.83 -1.10 7.28
CA LEU A 163 -6.27 -2.46 7.33
C LEU A 163 -4.82 -2.51 6.83
N GLY A 164 -4.46 -1.64 5.89
CA GLY A 164 -3.11 -1.57 5.32
C GLY A 164 -3.04 -0.72 4.05
N MET A 165 -1.82 -0.60 3.50
CA MET A 165 -1.59 0.09 2.24
C MET A 165 -0.42 -0.50 1.46
N THR A 166 -0.39 -0.21 0.17
CA THR A 166 0.79 -0.35 -0.68
C THR A 166 0.98 0.90 -1.55
N CYS A 167 2.23 1.25 -1.84
CA CYS A 167 2.60 2.36 -2.71
C CYS A 167 3.49 1.86 -3.84
N LEU A 168 3.23 2.35 -5.04
CA LEU A 168 3.94 2.01 -6.26
C LEU A 168 4.48 3.29 -6.92
N LYS A 169 5.75 3.32 -7.32
CA LYS A 169 6.37 4.44 -8.05
C LYS A 169 7.10 3.96 -9.30
N PRO A 170 7.30 4.79 -10.33
CA PRO A 170 8.18 4.46 -11.44
C PRO A 170 9.61 4.15 -10.96
N HIS A 171 10.29 3.24 -11.65
CA HIS A 171 11.64 2.78 -11.28
C HIS A 171 12.54 2.76 -12.52
N GLU A 172 13.68 3.48 -12.46
CA GLU A 172 14.83 3.57 -13.40
C GLU A 172 14.60 3.44 -14.92
N ALA A 173 14.02 2.33 -15.37
CA ALA A 173 13.75 2.00 -16.77
C ALA A 173 12.31 2.31 -17.20
N ASP A 174 12.13 2.53 -18.49
CA ASP A 174 10.81 2.71 -19.10
C ASP A 174 9.89 1.54 -18.77
N ASN A 175 8.70 1.88 -18.28
CA ASN A 175 7.65 0.92 -17.96
C ASN A 175 8.06 -0.14 -16.92
N THR A 176 8.84 0.27 -15.91
CA THR A 176 9.05 -0.51 -14.69
C THR A 176 8.70 0.29 -13.44
N TYR A 177 8.31 -0.41 -12.38
CA TYR A 177 7.79 0.18 -11.15
C TYR A 177 8.43 -0.46 -9.92
N GLU A 178 8.30 0.18 -8.77
CA GLU A 178 8.81 -0.28 -7.48
C GLU A 178 7.74 -0.15 -6.39
N VAL A 179 7.63 -1.17 -5.55
CA VAL A 179 6.84 -1.10 -4.31
C VAL A 179 7.67 -0.39 -3.23
N THR A 180 7.44 0.91 -3.04
CA THR A 180 8.19 1.76 -2.10
C THR A 180 7.57 1.84 -0.71
N GLY A 181 6.28 1.51 -0.59
CA GLY A 181 5.54 1.51 0.67
C GLY A 181 4.68 0.26 0.81
N PHE A 182 4.74 -0.39 1.97
CA PHE A 182 3.89 -1.55 2.27
C PHE A 182 3.70 -1.71 3.78
N ILE A 183 2.46 -1.60 4.26
CA ILE A 183 2.11 -1.85 5.67
C ILE A 183 0.78 -2.61 5.77
N SER A 184 0.65 -3.44 6.80
CA SER A 184 -0.56 -4.21 7.08
C SER A 184 -0.78 -4.30 8.57
N PHE A 185 -1.89 -3.77 9.06
CA PHE A 185 -2.31 -3.86 10.46
C PHE A 185 -3.23 -5.05 10.73
N TYR A 186 -3.86 -5.63 9.71
CA TYR A 186 -4.78 -6.76 9.90
C TYR A 186 -4.20 -8.07 9.33
N PRO A 187 -4.30 -9.21 10.04
CA PRO A 187 -3.87 -10.51 9.53
C PRO A 187 -4.55 -10.84 8.18
N GLY A 188 -3.75 -11.20 7.19
CA GLY A 188 -4.24 -11.51 5.85
C GLY A 188 -4.34 -10.32 4.89
N ALA A 189 -4.49 -9.07 5.39
CA ALA A 189 -4.61 -7.89 4.52
C ALA A 189 -3.37 -7.69 3.64
N GLY A 190 -2.17 -8.00 4.15
CA GLY A 190 -0.95 -7.99 3.34
C GLY A 190 -0.99 -8.94 2.14
N LYS A 191 -1.63 -10.12 2.25
CA LYS A 191 -1.79 -11.01 1.10
C LYS A 191 -2.69 -10.36 0.04
N SER A 192 -3.85 -9.86 0.46
CA SER A 192 -4.81 -9.21 -0.44
C SER A 192 -4.19 -7.97 -1.11
N LEU A 193 -3.40 -7.17 -0.38
CA LEU A 193 -2.69 -6.01 -0.94
C LEU A 193 -1.66 -6.41 -2.01
N MET A 194 -0.99 -7.56 -1.89
CA MET A 194 -0.09 -8.06 -2.94
C MET A 194 -0.86 -8.47 -4.20
N GLU A 195 -1.99 -9.15 -4.04
CA GLU A 195 -2.87 -9.54 -5.15
C GLU A 195 -3.46 -8.30 -5.85
N ILE A 196 -3.83 -7.28 -5.08
CA ILE A 196 -4.27 -5.97 -5.61
C ILE A 196 -3.13 -5.26 -6.35
N ASN A 197 -1.90 -5.33 -5.83
CA ASN A 197 -0.75 -4.76 -6.51
C ASN A 197 -0.47 -5.45 -7.84
N ASP A 198 -0.65 -6.77 -7.92
CA ASP A 198 -0.55 -7.51 -9.18
C ASP A 198 -1.59 -7.03 -10.21
N TYR A 199 -2.84 -6.81 -9.78
CA TYR A 199 -3.89 -6.22 -10.62
C TYR A 199 -3.54 -4.80 -11.08
N LEU A 200 -3.08 -3.94 -10.17
CA LEU A 200 -2.62 -2.58 -10.48
C LEU A 200 -1.51 -2.62 -11.53
N CYS A 201 -0.53 -3.50 -11.35
CA CYS A 201 0.61 -3.59 -12.25
C CYS A 201 0.24 -4.13 -13.63
N SER A 202 -0.61 -5.15 -13.70
CA SER A 202 -0.96 -5.83 -14.96
C SER A 202 -2.04 -5.12 -15.77
N ASP A 203 -3.10 -4.63 -15.13
CA ASP A 203 -4.29 -4.12 -15.82
C ASP A 203 -4.33 -2.59 -15.89
N ILE A 204 -3.80 -1.91 -14.88
CA ILE A 204 -3.92 -0.46 -14.74
C ILE A 204 -2.67 0.24 -15.27
N VAL A 205 -1.53 -0.08 -14.68
CA VAL A 205 -0.24 0.54 -14.97
C VAL A 205 0.39 -0.08 -16.22
N LYS A 206 0.11 -1.36 -16.48
CA LYS A 206 0.68 -2.15 -17.58
C LYS A 206 2.20 -2.17 -17.58
N THR A 207 2.78 -2.26 -16.40
CA THR A 207 4.23 -2.37 -16.22
C THR A 207 4.74 -3.67 -16.81
N SER A 208 5.99 -3.67 -17.28
CA SER A 208 6.71 -4.88 -17.67
C SER A 208 7.35 -5.60 -16.47
N LYS A 209 7.63 -4.85 -15.39
CA LYS A 209 8.36 -5.34 -14.23
C LYS A 209 8.07 -4.51 -12.99
N VAL A 210 8.00 -5.18 -11.84
CA VAL A 210 7.90 -4.55 -10.52
C VAL A 210 9.08 -4.96 -9.67
N TRP A 211 9.72 -3.99 -9.05
CA TRP A 211 10.83 -4.15 -8.12
C TRP A 211 10.36 -4.01 -6.68
N VAL A 212 11.09 -4.69 -5.80
CA VAL A 212 10.97 -4.57 -4.34
C VAL A 212 12.39 -4.53 -3.80
N ILE A 213 12.65 -3.53 -2.96
CA ILE A 213 13.86 -3.44 -2.15
C ILE A 213 13.42 -3.57 -0.71
N ALA A 214 13.83 -4.64 -0.04
CA ALA A 214 13.41 -4.94 1.32
C ALA A 214 14.63 -5.14 2.23
N ILE A 215 14.55 -4.66 3.47
CA ILE A 215 15.57 -4.95 4.48
C ILE A 215 15.59 -6.46 4.75
N HIS A 216 16.74 -7.08 4.50
CA HIS A 216 16.95 -8.52 4.60
C HIS A 216 16.61 -9.06 6.00
N GLU A 217 17.06 -8.33 7.03
CA GLU A 217 16.89 -8.65 8.44
C GLU A 217 15.41 -8.67 8.86
N HIS A 218 14.53 -7.98 8.13
CA HIS A 218 13.08 -8.04 8.35
C HIS A 218 12.43 -9.34 7.84
N LYS A 219 13.20 -10.21 7.16
CA LYS A 219 12.80 -11.54 6.66
C LYS A 219 11.59 -11.51 5.74
N LEU A 220 11.46 -10.44 4.94
CA LEU A 220 10.35 -10.27 3.99
C LEU A 220 10.54 -11.02 2.67
N LYS A 221 11.76 -11.46 2.34
CA LYS A 221 12.06 -12.23 1.12
C LYS A 221 11.11 -13.40 0.89
N LEU A 222 10.90 -14.25 1.91
CA LEU A 222 10.01 -15.41 1.82
C LEU A 222 8.55 -15.04 1.56
N LEU A 223 8.12 -13.83 1.97
CA LEU A 223 6.81 -13.32 1.62
C LEU A 223 6.76 -13.01 0.13
N TYR A 224 7.70 -12.20 -0.37
CA TYR A 224 7.73 -11.78 -1.77
C TYR A 224 7.91 -12.96 -2.73
N GLU A 225 8.74 -13.95 -2.40
CA GLU A 225 8.92 -15.16 -3.23
C GLU A 225 7.60 -15.93 -3.43
N LYS A 226 6.74 -15.99 -2.40
CA LYS A 226 5.41 -16.64 -2.52
C LYS A 226 4.49 -15.93 -3.51
N PHE A 227 4.71 -14.63 -3.76
CA PHE A 227 3.97 -13.85 -4.76
C PHE A 227 4.69 -13.79 -6.10
N GLY A 228 5.70 -14.64 -6.33
CA GLY A 228 6.38 -14.78 -7.61
C GLY A 228 7.48 -13.74 -7.88
N TYR A 229 7.90 -12.99 -6.86
CA TYR A 229 9.11 -12.17 -6.97
C TYR A 229 10.34 -13.08 -6.98
N LYS A 230 11.26 -12.79 -7.89
CA LYS A 230 12.55 -13.46 -8.02
C LYS A 230 13.61 -12.59 -7.35
N TRP A 231 14.41 -13.23 -6.49
CA TRP A 231 15.57 -12.60 -5.88
C TRP A 231 16.69 -12.43 -6.91
N HIS A 232 17.34 -11.26 -6.90
CA HIS A 232 18.46 -10.95 -7.80
C HIS A 232 19.76 -10.85 -7.03
N GLU A 233 19.78 -10.01 -6.00
CA GLU A 233 21.00 -9.71 -5.26
C GLU A 233 20.73 -9.35 -3.80
N LEU A 234 21.80 -9.44 -3.02
CA LEU A 234 21.86 -8.97 -1.63
C LEU A 234 22.87 -7.84 -1.59
N GLU A 235 22.40 -6.63 -1.32
CA GLU A 235 23.25 -5.45 -1.24
C GLU A 235 23.57 -5.12 0.22
N SER A 236 24.85 -4.87 0.53
CA SER A 236 25.26 -4.43 1.87
C SER A 236 25.17 -2.90 1.99
N VAL A 237 24.57 -2.43 3.08
CA VAL A 237 24.46 -1.03 3.44
C VAL A 237 25.33 -0.78 4.66
N SER A 238 26.46 -0.10 4.46
CA SER A 238 27.35 0.31 5.55
C SER A 238 26.94 1.69 6.08
N ILE A 239 26.88 1.82 7.40
CA ILE A 239 26.45 3.04 8.09
C ILE A 239 27.63 3.89 8.56
N SER A 240 28.83 3.77 7.97
CA SER A 240 30.05 4.50 8.35
C SER A 240 29.81 6.02 8.40
N GLY A 241 29.43 6.55 9.58
CA GLY A 241 29.01 7.95 9.79
C GLY A 241 27.61 8.17 10.41
N GLY A 242 26.84 7.11 10.68
CA GLY A 242 25.53 7.19 11.36
C GLY A 242 24.35 7.63 10.48
N LEU A 243 24.60 8.01 9.23
CA LEU A 243 23.61 8.40 8.22
C LEU A 243 24.00 7.81 6.87
N SER A 244 23.28 6.80 6.39
CA SER A 244 23.41 6.37 4.99
C SER A 244 22.63 7.36 4.13
N THR A 245 23.31 8.32 3.50
CA THR A 245 22.66 9.44 2.80
C THR A 245 22.36 9.17 1.32
N GLU A 246 22.95 8.15 0.69
CA GLU A 246 22.82 7.96 -0.77
C GLU A 246 22.00 6.74 -1.19
N LYS A 247 22.02 5.66 -0.40
CA LYS A 247 21.40 4.38 -0.79
C LYS A 247 20.07 4.06 -0.09
N LEU A 248 19.72 4.86 0.91
CA LEU A 248 18.43 4.73 1.59
C LEU A 248 17.51 5.88 1.21
N GLU A 249 16.22 5.59 1.28
CA GLU A 249 15.20 6.62 1.41
C GLU A 249 15.64 7.68 2.43
N SER A 250 15.60 8.94 2.00
CA SER A 250 16.31 10.03 2.65
C SER A 250 16.04 10.05 4.15
N ALA A 251 17.09 10.12 4.96
CA ALA A 251 17.05 10.24 6.41
C ALA A 251 16.79 8.97 7.24
N LEU A 252 16.67 7.76 6.67
CA LEU A 252 16.63 6.56 7.52
C LEU A 252 17.89 6.43 8.39
N VAL A 253 17.71 6.32 9.71
CA VAL A 253 18.78 6.10 10.68
C VAL A 253 18.76 4.65 11.12
N ALA A 254 19.89 3.97 10.93
CA ALA A 254 20.09 2.58 11.32
C ALA A 254 21.12 2.46 12.45
N THR A 255 20.98 1.42 13.28
CA THR A 255 21.84 1.16 14.45
C THR A 255 23.07 0.33 14.13
N SER A 256 23.06 -0.36 12.99
CA SER A 256 24.15 -1.21 12.51
C SER A 256 24.10 -1.34 10.99
N ASP A 257 25.17 -1.86 10.39
CA ASP A 257 25.18 -2.27 8.99
C ASP A 257 24.08 -3.33 8.76
N PHE A 258 23.51 -3.34 7.55
CA PHE A 258 22.44 -4.26 7.20
C PHE A 258 22.44 -4.58 5.71
N HIS A 259 21.50 -5.41 5.29
CA HIS A 259 21.40 -5.82 3.89
C HIS A 259 20.04 -5.53 3.29
N LEU A 260 20.03 -5.35 1.97
CA LEU A 260 18.84 -5.20 1.17
C LEU A 260 18.69 -6.42 0.26
N ASP A 261 17.55 -7.10 0.35
CA ASP A 261 17.11 -8.04 -0.67
C ASP A 261 16.51 -7.24 -1.83
N ILE A 262 17.14 -7.35 -3.01
CA ILE A 262 16.65 -6.76 -4.26
C ILE A 262 15.95 -7.85 -5.06
N MET A 263 14.66 -7.63 -5.33
CA MET A 263 13.79 -8.62 -5.95
C MET A 263 12.93 -7.99 -7.05
N SER A 264 12.51 -8.78 -8.02
CA SER A 264 11.56 -8.30 -9.04
C SER A 264 10.57 -9.36 -9.51
N LYS A 265 9.44 -8.92 -10.06
CA LYS A 265 8.43 -9.75 -10.71
C LYS A 265 8.17 -9.21 -12.11
N ASN A 266 8.20 -10.09 -13.12
CA ASN A 266 7.92 -9.71 -14.50
C ASN A 266 6.42 -9.83 -14.79
N TYR A 267 5.91 -8.93 -15.63
CA TYR A 267 4.54 -8.91 -16.10
C TYR A 267 4.54 -8.99 -17.63
N PRO A 268 3.76 -9.90 -18.23
CA PRO A 268 3.66 -9.95 -19.68
C PRO A 268 2.99 -8.69 -20.20
N LEU A 269 3.64 -7.99 -21.12
CA LEU A 269 3.01 -6.90 -21.86
C LEU A 269 1.89 -7.49 -22.72
N ARG A 270 0.65 -7.14 -22.39
CA ARG A 270 -0.56 -7.52 -23.14
C ARG A 270 -0.96 -6.44 -24.14
#